data_AF-A0A1E7FIW8-F1
#
_entry.id   AF-A0A1E7FIW8-F1
#
_cell.length_a   1.000
_cell.length_b   1.000
_cell.length_c   1.000
_cell.angle_alpha   90.00
_cell.angle_beta   90.00
_cell.angle_gamma   90.00
#
_symmetry.space_group_name_H-M   'P 1'
#
loop_
_entity.id
_entity.type
_entity.pdbx_description
1 polymer ?
#
loop_
_entity_poly.entity_id
_entity_poly.type
_entity_poly.pdbx_seq_one_letter_code
_entity_poly.pdbx_strand_id
1 'polypeptide(L)'
;MDEIDDRQQQAGAAEQIAATAAAEVRRQRVELIIVLEKHDEFHLRTRNKIDELVQQFLTIRGMVSDSEVPDDDHNDDDAAERRRQRVKLISILKQNDPRTRNKIDESVEAFLTRTEDDIHDMFCNNNVYDDDDDDDDVDLDSDRDTEAEVETALRFFPEVLSRRGGRCNKYPIQYLATRCKAVSFIPLVARLALEFGLFEEKERGGLLLEDECGDNMLQFLVNDFFIDHHVDDMINREDVDDMYLNVMIQLRQVGYFNREDIQKYGLVLVLCRCRVVSEKRFRFLVEWDPTSLIKTEERTGNLPIHFAMKSFPTIMKSFSTIQDFRIVFEYGIRYYPKRKGISLLFKKNHFNIPHLHIICRTFKSEDVMKVVEDILIRYSDTPINTTEALITAAIDEDIYLDCVYFLLRREPDILQKLLSSKQATVTAMTINGSTNEATSNNCDSEKLKRKRGI
;
A
#
# COMPACT_ATOMS: atom_id res chain seq x y z
N MET A 1 0.29 -57.85 -32.95
CA MET A 1 0.72 -56.75 -33.83
C MET A 1 0.81 -55.46 -33.02
N ASP A 2 -0.03 -55.32 -31.99
CA ASP A 2 -0.09 -54.17 -31.06
C ASP A 2 1.19 -53.92 -30.22
N GLU A 3 1.95 -54.96 -29.85
CA GLU A 3 3.13 -54.80 -28.97
C GLU A 3 4.34 -54.11 -29.63
N ILE A 4 4.38 -54.04 -30.96
CA ILE A 4 5.44 -53.32 -31.70
C ILE A 4 5.13 -51.82 -31.75
N ASP A 5 3.85 -51.44 -31.75
CA ASP A 5 3.40 -50.05 -31.81
C ASP A 5 3.70 -49.32 -30.48
N ASP A 6 3.45 -49.99 -29.34
CA ASP A 6 3.73 -49.44 -28.01
C ASP A 6 5.23 -49.12 -27.79
N ARG A 7 6.13 -49.95 -28.31
CA ARG A 7 7.59 -49.72 -28.17
C ARG A 7 8.06 -48.55 -29.03
N GLN A 8 7.49 -48.37 -30.21
CA GLN A 8 7.80 -47.22 -31.07
C GLN A 8 7.27 -45.92 -30.44
N GLN A 9 6.08 -45.95 -29.84
CA GLN A 9 5.50 -44.80 -29.16
C GLN A 9 6.29 -44.40 -27.90
N GLN A 10 6.76 -45.38 -27.11
CA GLN A 10 7.62 -45.11 -25.94
C GLN A 10 9.01 -44.56 -26.33
N ALA A 11 9.63 -45.08 -27.40
CA ALA A 11 10.92 -44.59 -27.87
C ALA A 11 10.83 -43.14 -28.35
N GLY A 12 9.76 -42.78 -29.08
CA GLY A 12 9.53 -41.40 -29.53
C GLY A 12 9.32 -40.42 -28.39
N ALA A 13 8.56 -40.81 -27.35
CA ALA A 13 8.36 -39.98 -26.17
C ALA A 13 9.67 -39.74 -25.40
N ALA A 14 10.50 -40.78 -25.24
CA ALA A 14 11.80 -40.66 -24.55
C ALA A 14 12.78 -39.75 -25.32
N GLU A 15 12.82 -39.84 -26.65
CA GLU A 15 13.64 -38.96 -27.49
C GLU A 15 13.19 -37.51 -27.40
N GLN A 16 11.88 -37.25 -27.40
CA GLN A 16 11.32 -35.90 -27.26
C GLN A 16 11.64 -35.29 -25.88
N ILE A 17 11.56 -36.07 -24.81
CA ILE A 17 11.93 -35.63 -23.45
C ILE A 17 13.42 -35.29 -23.40
N ALA A 18 14.29 -36.15 -23.94
CA ALA A 18 15.73 -35.93 -23.95
C ALA A 18 16.12 -34.70 -24.79
N ALA A 19 15.47 -34.49 -25.94
CA ALA A 19 15.67 -33.31 -26.77
C ALA A 19 15.24 -32.02 -26.06
N THR A 20 14.11 -32.07 -25.34
CA THR A 20 13.60 -30.94 -24.55
C THR A 20 14.56 -30.59 -23.41
N ALA A 21 15.01 -31.59 -22.64
CA ALA A 21 16.00 -31.39 -21.58
C ALA A 21 17.33 -30.83 -22.11
N ALA A 22 17.81 -31.34 -23.25
CA ALA A 22 19.04 -30.83 -23.86
C ALA A 22 18.90 -29.40 -24.40
N ALA A 23 17.70 -28.98 -24.81
CA ALA A 23 17.41 -27.62 -25.22
C ALA A 23 17.38 -26.67 -24.01
N GLU A 24 16.76 -27.09 -22.91
CA GLU A 24 16.70 -26.30 -21.67
C GLU A 24 18.09 -26.07 -21.08
N VAL A 25 18.91 -27.11 -21.01
CA VAL A 25 20.32 -26.99 -20.58
C VAL A 25 21.11 -25.99 -21.44
N ARG A 26 20.89 -25.98 -22.77
CA ARG A 26 21.54 -25.01 -23.65
C ARG A 26 21.05 -23.59 -23.39
N ARG A 27 19.76 -23.43 -23.10
CA ARG A 27 19.16 -22.14 -22.72
C ARG A 27 19.78 -21.62 -21.42
N GLN A 28 19.83 -22.43 -20.36
CA GLN A 28 20.44 -22.07 -19.08
C GLN A 28 21.89 -21.62 -19.21
N ARG A 29 22.70 -22.29 -20.05
CA ARG A 29 24.08 -21.86 -20.32
C ARG A 29 24.15 -20.48 -20.97
N VAL A 30 23.29 -20.21 -21.94
CA VAL A 30 23.22 -18.90 -22.59
C VAL A 30 22.79 -17.84 -21.58
N GLU A 31 21.83 -18.16 -20.74
CA GLU A 31 21.35 -17.29 -19.67
C GLU A 31 22.46 -16.93 -18.68
N LEU A 32 23.22 -17.93 -18.19
CA LEU A 32 24.37 -17.68 -17.33
C LEU A 32 25.43 -16.81 -18.01
N ILE A 33 25.70 -17.02 -19.30
CA ILE A 33 26.62 -16.15 -20.05
C ILE A 33 26.12 -14.71 -20.03
N ILE A 34 24.82 -14.46 -20.23
CA ILE A 34 24.25 -13.12 -20.23
C ILE A 34 24.33 -12.50 -18.82
N VAL A 35 24.06 -13.27 -17.75
CA VAL A 35 24.24 -12.81 -16.36
C VAL A 35 25.69 -12.37 -16.12
N LEU A 36 26.67 -13.18 -16.54
CA LEU A 36 28.09 -12.86 -16.38
C LEU A 36 28.53 -11.67 -17.25
N GLU A 37 27.98 -11.52 -18.45
CA GLU A 37 28.25 -10.40 -19.35
C GLU A 37 27.65 -9.08 -18.81
N LYS A 38 26.52 -9.15 -18.10
CA LYS A 38 25.83 -8.00 -17.47
C LYS A 38 26.17 -7.80 -16.00
N HIS A 39 27.18 -8.49 -15.48
CA HIS A 39 27.57 -8.44 -14.06
C HIS A 39 27.56 -7.02 -13.48
N ASP A 40 28.16 -6.06 -14.18
CA ASP A 40 28.33 -4.69 -13.68
C ASP A 40 27.00 -3.87 -13.65
N GLU A 41 25.92 -4.41 -14.23
CA GLU A 41 24.55 -3.85 -14.17
C GLU A 41 23.75 -4.36 -12.97
N PHE A 42 24.25 -5.35 -12.22
CA PHE A 42 23.56 -5.87 -11.03
C PHE A 42 23.86 -5.04 -9.77
N HIS A 43 22.95 -5.13 -8.81
CA HIS A 43 23.14 -4.60 -7.47
C HIS A 43 24.42 -5.17 -6.82
N LEU A 44 25.11 -4.37 -6.00
CA LEU A 44 26.41 -4.70 -5.40
C LEU A 44 26.41 -6.05 -4.66
N ARG A 45 25.37 -6.33 -3.86
CA ARG A 45 25.22 -7.63 -3.16
C ARG A 45 25.22 -8.79 -4.16
N THR A 46 24.37 -8.70 -5.17
CA THR A 46 24.25 -9.75 -6.19
C THR A 46 25.54 -9.89 -7.01
N ARG A 47 26.26 -8.79 -7.26
CA ARG A 47 27.61 -8.83 -7.87
C ARG A 47 28.59 -9.63 -7.02
N ASN A 48 28.68 -9.29 -5.73
CA ASN A 48 29.55 -10.01 -4.80
C ASN A 48 29.19 -11.50 -4.75
N LYS A 49 27.89 -11.82 -4.75
CA LYS A 49 27.44 -13.21 -4.77
C LYS A 49 27.78 -13.92 -6.09
N ILE A 50 27.62 -13.27 -7.23
CA ILE A 50 28.03 -13.79 -8.53
C ILE A 50 29.53 -14.07 -8.54
N ASP A 51 30.35 -13.16 -8.03
CA ASP A 51 31.81 -13.35 -7.95
C ASP A 51 32.20 -14.53 -7.05
N GLU A 52 31.55 -14.70 -5.89
CA GLU A 52 31.71 -15.86 -5.01
C GLU A 52 31.36 -17.17 -5.75
N LEU A 53 30.22 -17.20 -6.45
CA LEU A 53 29.78 -18.38 -7.19
C LEU A 53 30.70 -18.68 -8.39
N VAL A 54 31.26 -17.65 -9.05
CA VAL A 54 32.27 -17.80 -10.12
C VAL A 54 33.52 -18.48 -9.56
N GLN A 55 33.99 -18.02 -8.40
CA GLN A 55 35.14 -18.62 -7.74
C GLN A 55 34.87 -20.08 -7.36
N GLN A 56 33.74 -20.38 -6.73
CA GLN A 56 33.34 -21.75 -6.39
C GLN A 56 33.30 -22.65 -7.64
N PHE A 57 32.74 -22.17 -8.74
CA PHE A 57 32.66 -22.91 -10.00
C PHE A 57 34.06 -23.26 -10.54
N LEU A 58 34.99 -22.30 -10.51
CA LEU A 58 36.36 -22.49 -10.98
C LEU A 58 37.17 -23.43 -10.06
N THR A 59 36.96 -23.36 -8.74
CA THR A 59 37.60 -24.23 -7.74
C THR A 59 37.13 -25.68 -7.86
N ILE A 60 35.83 -25.94 -8.02
CA ILE A 60 35.27 -27.29 -8.23
C ILE A 60 35.90 -27.97 -9.47
N ARG A 61 36.35 -27.17 -10.45
CA ARG A 61 37.02 -27.63 -11.67
C ARG A 61 38.52 -27.86 -11.52
N GLY A 62 39.12 -27.54 -10.37
CA GLY A 62 40.56 -27.57 -10.16
C GLY A 62 41.32 -26.57 -11.03
N MET A 63 40.66 -25.48 -11.45
CA MET A 63 41.24 -24.46 -12.33
C MET A 63 41.88 -23.28 -11.58
N VAL A 64 41.71 -23.24 -10.25
CA VAL A 64 42.35 -22.31 -9.32
C VAL A 64 42.92 -23.19 -8.19
N SER A 65 44.16 -22.94 -7.80
CA SER A 65 44.79 -23.64 -6.68
C SER A 65 44.37 -22.97 -5.37
N ASP A 66 44.08 -23.74 -4.34
CA ASP A 66 43.62 -23.27 -3.00
C ASP A 66 44.62 -22.33 -2.28
N SER A 67 45.78 -22.06 -2.89
CA SER A 67 46.89 -21.31 -2.28
C SER A 67 46.86 -19.79 -2.51
N GLU A 68 45.87 -19.25 -3.22
CA GLU A 68 45.78 -17.81 -3.54
C GLU A 68 44.44 -17.21 -3.09
N VAL A 69 44.14 -17.27 -1.79
CA VAL A 69 43.11 -16.40 -1.21
C VAL A 69 43.78 -15.05 -0.97
N PRO A 70 43.41 -13.98 -1.70
CA PRO A 70 44.00 -12.67 -1.49
C PRO A 70 43.66 -12.18 -0.08
N ASP A 71 44.66 -11.70 0.66
CA ASP A 71 44.42 -10.94 1.89
C ASP A 71 43.67 -9.65 1.51
N ASP A 72 42.60 -9.34 2.25
CA ASP A 72 41.49 -8.41 1.92
C ASP A 72 41.87 -6.90 1.83
N ASP A 73 43.17 -6.56 1.81
CA ASP A 73 43.66 -5.18 2.04
C ASP A 73 44.03 -4.42 0.75
N HIS A 74 43.86 -4.98 -0.45
CA HIS A 74 44.21 -4.35 -1.74
C HIS A 74 43.07 -4.36 -2.78
N ASN A 75 42.15 -3.39 -2.67
CA ASN A 75 40.89 -3.30 -3.43
C ASN A 75 40.98 -3.23 -4.97
N ASP A 76 42.02 -2.60 -5.56
CA ASP A 76 42.03 -2.35 -7.01
C ASP A 76 42.48 -3.58 -7.83
N ASP A 77 43.42 -4.37 -7.31
CA ASP A 77 43.90 -5.58 -7.98
C ASP A 77 42.83 -6.69 -7.98
N ASP A 78 41.95 -6.70 -6.97
CA ASP A 78 40.90 -7.71 -6.83
C ASP A 78 39.80 -7.55 -7.89
N ALA A 79 39.32 -6.33 -8.16
CA ALA A 79 38.29 -6.11 -9.17
C ALA A 79 38.72 -6.55 -10.59
N ALA A 80 40.00 -6.36 -10.94
CA ALA A 80 40.56 -6.80 -12.20
C ALA A 80 40.63 -8.33 -12.30
N GLU A 81 40.99 -9.00 -11.20
CA GLU A 81 41.06 -10.46 -11.13
C GLU A 81 39.67 -11.10 -11.18
N ARG A 82 38.69 -10.59 -10.41
CA ARG A 82 37.28 -11.02 -10.50
C ARG A 82 36.76 -10.93 -11.94
N ARG A 83 37.04 -9.82 -12.64
CA ARG A 83 36.68 -9.66 -14.06
C ARG A 83 37.36 -10.69 -14.97
N ARG A 84 38.63 -11.02 -14.73
CA ARG A 84 39.34 -12.07 -15.49
C ARG A 84 38.72 -13.45 -15.24
N GLN A 85 38.37 -13.76 -14.01
CA GLN A 85 37.70 -15.01 -13.64
C GLN A 85 36.35 -15.15 -14.36
N ARG A 86 35.54 -14.08 -14.42
CA ARG A 86 34.28 -14.06 -15.20
C ARG A 86 34.50 -14.33 -16.68
N VAL A 87 35.48 -13.66 -17.32
CA VAL A 87 35.81 -13.89 -18.74
C VAL A 87 36.28 -15.33 -18.98
N LYS A 88 37.07 -15.88 -18.06
CA LYS A 88 37.51 -17.29 -18.10
C LYS A 88 36.32 -18.23 -18.02
N LEU A 89 35.37 -17.99 -17.10
CA LEU A 89 34.14 -18.79 -16.99
C LEU A 89 33.29 -18.72 -18.26
N ILE A 90 33.06 -17.52 -18.82
CA ILE A 90 32.35 -17.34 -20.10
C ILE A 90 33.00 -18.16 -21.22
N SER A 91 34.34 -18.16 -21.31
CA SER A 91 35.05 -18.97 -22.30
C SER A 91 34.82 -20.47 -22.11
N ILE A 92 34.79 -20.96 -20.85
CA ILE A 92 34.51 -22.36 -20.53
C ILE A 92 33.08 -22.73 -20.93
N LEU A 93 32.10 -21.88 -20.62
CA LEU A 93 30.70 -22.12 -20.96
C LEU A 93 30.48 -22.19 -22.49
N LYS A 94 31.22 -21.39 -23.25
CA LYS A 94 31.23 -21.39 -24.73
C LYS A 94 31.92 -22.65 -25.30
N GLN A 95 32.87 -23.25 -24.58
CA GLN A 95 33.54 -24.49 -24.98
C GLN A 95 32.67 -25.72 -24.66
N ASN A 96 31.92 -26.19 -25.65
CA ASN A 96 31.00 -27.33 -25.53
C ASN A 96 31.72 -28.70 -25.57
N ASP A 97 32.61 -28.99 -24.62
CA ASP A 97 33.28 -30.30 -24.51
C ASP A 97 32.30 -31.39 -24.04
N PRO A 98 31.99 -32.43 -24.87
CA PRO A 98 31.07 -33.50 -24.50
C PRO A 98 31.47 -34.26 -23.23
N ARG A 99 32.78 -34.37 -22.93
CA ARG A 99 33.27 -35.19 -21.80
C ARG A 99 32.93 -34.61 -20.45
N THR A 100 32.84 -33.27 -20.38
CA THR A 100 32.61 -32.57 -19.12
C THR A 100 31.27 -31.86 -19.06
N ARG A 101 30.45 -32.06 -20.11
CA ARG A 101 29.19 -31.36 -20.36
C ARG A 101 28.22 -31.46 -19.18
N ASN A 102 27.89 -32.67 -18.73
CA ASN A 102 26.90 -32.88 -17.67
C ASN A 102 27.30 -32.18 -16.35
N LYS A 103 28.58 -32.21 -15.98
CA LYS A 103 29.08 -31.51 -14.78
C LYS A 103 28.99 -29.99 -14.91
N ILE A 104 29.24 -29.44 -16.12
CA ILE A 104 29.02 -28.01 -16.39
C ILE A 104 27.54 -27.70 -16.21
N ASP A 105 26.66 -28.52 -16.77
CA ASP A 105 25.22 -28.30 -16.74
C ASP A 105 24.69 -28.27 -15.30
N GLU A 106 25.04 -29.26 -14.48
CA GLU A 106 24.70 -29.30 -13.04
C GLU A 106 25.22 -28.07 -12.28
N SER A 107 26.45 -27.62 -12.60
CA SER A 107 27.03 -26.45 -11.94
C SER A 107 26.40 -25.13 -12.41
N VAL A 108 25.96 -25.05 -13.67
CA VAL A 108 25.24 -23.91 -14.24
C VAL A 108 23.87 -23.78 -13.59
N GLU A 109 23.15 -24.89 -13.46
CA GLU A 109 21.84 -24.93 -12.78
C GLU A 109 21.98 -24.48 -11.32
N ALA A 110 22.92 -25.07 -10.58
CA ALA A 110 23.17 -24.68 -9.18
C ALA A 110 23.58 -23.19 -9.04
N PHE A 111 24.34 -22.65 -10.00
CA PHE A 111 24.70 -21.24 -10.02
C PHE A 111 23.46 -20.35 -10.18
N LEU A 112 22.62 -20.65 -11.18
CA LEU A 112 21.41 -19.86 -11.47
C LEU A 112 20.44 -19.92 -10.29
N THR A 113 20.18 -21.10 -9.73
CA THR A 113 19.30 -21.25 -8.57
C THR A 113 19.80 -20.44 -7.37
N ARG A 114 21.10 -20.48 -7.06
CA ARG A 114 21.65 -19.68 -5.94
C ARG A 114 21.61 -18.19 -6.19
N THR A 115 21.75 -17.76 -7.44
CA THR A 115 21.64 -16.34 -7.82
C THR A 115 20.19 -15.88 -7.70
N GLU A 116 19.24 -16.69 -8.17
CA GLU A 116 17.80 -16.45 -8.00
C GLU A 116 17.43 -16.37 -6.50
N ASP A 117 17.95 -17.28 -5.69
CA ASP A 117 17.73 -17.30 -4.24
C ASP A 117 18.30 -16.06 -3.54
N ASP A 118 19.52 -15.64 -3.86
CA ASP A 118 20.10 -14.40 -3.32
C ASP A 118 19.29 -13.15 -3.72
N ILE A 119 18.82 -13.08 -4.97
CA ILE A 119 17.95 -11.99 -5.42
C ILE A 119 16.62 -12.01 -4.65
N HIS A 120 16.03 -13.19 -4.43
CA HIS A 120 14.80 -13.30 -3.65
C HIS A 120 14.98 -12.91 -2.19
N ASP A 121 16.07 -13.34 -1.57
CA ASP A 121 16.43 -13.00 -0.20
C ASP A 121 16.66 -11.50 -0.06
N MET A 122 17.29 -10.85 -1.04
CA MET A 122 17.44 -9.39 -1.09
C MET A 122 16.07 -8.65 -0.94
N PHE A 123 14.97 -9.22 -1.44
CA PHE A 123 13.62 -8.66 -1.24
C PHE A 123 12.96 -9.12 0.06
N CYS A 124 13.24 -10.33 0.55
CA CYS A 124 12.43 -10.98 1.60
C CYS A 124 13.11 -11.17 2.96
N ASN A 125 14.41 -10.88 3.08
CA ASN A 125 15.23 -11.23 4.24
C ASN A 125 14.98 -10.35 5.47
N ASN A 126 13.92 -10.61 6.23
CA ASN A 126 13.53 -9.78 7.38
C ASN A 126 14.20 -10.19 8.70
N ASN A 127 15.50 -10.51 8.70
CA ASN A 127 16.28 -10.94 9.87
C ASN A 127 16.55 -9.81 10.89
N VAL A 128 15.52 -9.03 11.24
CA VAL A 128 15.57 -7.92 12.20
C VAL A 128 15.82 -8.40 13.66
N TYR A 129 15.83 -9.71 13.93
CA TYR A 129 15.83 -10.26 15.29
C TYR A 129 17.00 -11.19 15.63
N ASP A 130 17.94 -11.40 14.71
CA ASP A 130 19.15 -12.13 15.04
C ASP A 130 20.21 -11.10 15.46
N ASP A 131 20.11 -10.65 16.72
CA ASP A 131 20.95 -9.63 17.37
C ASP A 131 22.45 -9.99 17.45
N ASP A 132 22.86 -11.16 16.94
CA ASP A 132 24.18 -11.76 17.19
C ASP A 132 25.11 -11.76 15.96
N ASP A 133 24.67 -11.35 14.76
CA ASP A 133 25.51 -11.39 13.56
C ASP A 133 25.76 -9.98 12.98
N ASP A 134 27.02 -9.54 13.04
CA ASP A 134 27.59 -8.37 12.36
C ASP A 134 27.59 -8.50 10.82
N ASP A 135 26.89 -9.51 10.27
CA ASP A 135 26.78 -9.68 8.84
C ASP A 135 25.86 -8.59 8.32
N ASP A 136 26.49 -7.60 7.66
CA ASP A 136 25.89 -6.56 6.81
C ASP A 136 25.07 -7.20 5.67
N ASP A 137 24.04 -7.98 6.01
CA ASP A 137 23.22 -8.71 5.07
C ASP A 137 22.25 -7.70 4.45
N VAL A 138 22.79 -6.90 3.52
CA VAL A 138 22.16 -5.63 3.22
C VAL A 138 20.92 -5.82 2.37
N ASP A 139 19.81 -5.42 2.97
CA ASP A 139 18.52 -5.23 2.34
C ASP A 139 18.59 -4.20 1.20
N LEU A 140 17.55 -4.18 0.36
CA LEU A 140 17.37 -3.11 -0.63
C LEU A 140 17.32 -1.74 0.02
N ASP A 141 18.14 -0.84 -0.48
CA ASP A 141 18.31 0.51 0.05
C ASP A 141 18.33 1.52 -1.09
N SER A 142 17.32 2.40 -1.17
CA SER A 142 17.24 3.43 -2.20
C SER A 142 18.36 4.46 -2.18
N ASP A 143 19.11 4.57 -1.08
CA ASP A 143 20.29 5.45 -1.00
C ASP A 143 21.49 4.85 -1.76
N ARG A 144 21.52 3.51 -1.88
CA ARG A 144 22.62 2.76 -2.51
C ARG A 144 22.22 2.19 -3.87
N ASP A 145 20.97 1.74 -4.00
CA ASP A 145 20.51 0.85 -5.05
C ASP A 145 19.67 1.63 -6.04
N THR A 146 19.96 1.43 -7.33
CA THR A 146 19.23 2.11 -8.40
C THR A 146 18.08 1.25 -8.93
N GLU A 147 17.01 1.91 -9.40
CA GLU A 147 15.91 1.19 -10.08
C GLU A 147 16.40 0.36 -11.27
N ALA A 148 17.46 0.80 -11.97
CA ALA A 148 18.02 0.08 -13.11
C ALA A 148 18.69 -1.25 -12.71
N GLU A 149 19.42 -1.27 -11.58
CA GLU A 149 20.02 -2.49 -11.05
C GLU A 149 18.95 -3.49 -10.60
N VAL A 150 17.93 -3.00 -9.89
CA VAL A 150 16.79 -3.82 -9.44
C VAL A 150 15.99 -4.34 -10.64
N GLU A 151 15.69 -3.49 -11.63
CA GLU A 151 15.00 -3.91 -12.86
C GLU A 151 15.80 -4.96 -13.63
N THR A 152 17.12 -4.81 -13.69
CA THR A 152 18.00 -5.76 -14.37
C THR A 152 17.90 -7.13 -13.70
N ALA A 153 18.05 -7.20 -12.37
CA ALA A 153 17.91 -8.46 -11.63
C ALA A 153 16.55 -9.14 -11.87
N LEU A 154 15.46 -8.38 -11.80
CA LEU A 154 14.10 -8.89 -12.00
C LEU A 154 13.78 -9.31 -13.44
N ARG A 155 14.43 -8.70 -14.44
CA ARG A 155 14.29 -9.13 -15.84
C ARG A 155 15.00 -10.44 -16.13
N PHE A 156 16.03 -10.78 -15.37
CA PHE A 156 16.68 -12.09 -15.44
C PHE A 156 15.88 -13.17 -14.71
N PHE A 157 15.37 -12.86 -13.52
CA PHE A 157 14.67 -13.83 -12.67
C PHE A 157 13.27 -13.31 -12.30
N PRO A 158 12.32 -13.22 -13.25
CA PRO A 158 11.00 -12.66 -13.00
C PRO A 158 10.19 -13.48 -11.98
N GLU A 159 10.39 -14.80 -11.94
CA GLU A 159 9.68 -15.73 -11.06
C GLU A 159 9.83 -15.37 -9.58
N VAL A 160 10.94 -14.72 -9.21
CA VAL A 160 11.22 -14.20 -7.86
C VAL A 160 10.06 -13.38 -7.32
N LEU A 161 9.41 -12.55 -8.16
CA LEU A 161 8.30 -11.68 -7.74
C LEU A 161 7.05 -12.45 -7.29
N SER A 162 6.86 -13.66 -7.81
CA SER A 162 5.73 -14.54 -7.49
C SER A 162 6.05 -15.56 -6.39
N ARG A 163 7.33 -15.67 -6.01
CA ARG A 163 7.81 -16.62 -5.01
C ARG A 163 7.60 -16.03 -3.62
N ARG A 164 6.77 -16.68 -2.80
CA ARG A 164 6.63 -16.29 -1.39
C ARG A 164 7.87 -16.71 -0.61
N GLY A 165 8.24 -15.93 0.40
CA GLY A 165 9.44 -16.19 1.19
C GLY A 165 9.46 -15.52 2.55
N GLY A 166 10.60 -15.64 3.22
CA GLY A 166 10.86 -15.10 4.55
C GLY A 166 9.95 -15.67 5.64
N ARG A 167 10.11 -15.13 6.86
CA ARG A 167 9.43 -15.64 8.07
C ARG A 167 7.90 -15.56 7.99
N CYS A 168 7.36 -14.61 7.24
CA CYS A 168 5.92 -14.39 7.12
C CYS A 168 5.31 -14.98 5.84
N ASN A 169 6.08 -15.72 5.04
CA ASN A 169 5.61 -16.32 3.79
C ASN A 169 4.86 -15.32 2.87
N LYS A 170 5.43 -14.11 2.78
CA LYS A 170 4.88 -12.97 2.02
C LYS A 170 5.53 -12.89 0.63
N TYR A 171 4.88 -12.16 -0.28
CA TYR A 171 5.48 -11.81 -1.57
C TYR A 171 6.55 -10.72 -1.41
N PRO A 172 7.56 -10.65 -2.29
CA PRO A 172 8.58 -9.60 -2.30
C PRO A 172 8.01 -8.19 -2.16
N ILE A 173 6.97 -7.85 -2.92
CA ILE A 173 6.36 -6.52 -2.88
C ILE A 173 5.82 -6.15 -1.49
N GLN A 174 5.38 -7.14 -0.70
CA GLN A 174 4.89 -6.93 0.66
C GLN A 174 6.00 -6.61 1.66
N TYR A 175 7.20 -7.18 1.48
CA TYR A 175 8.37 -6.82 2.28
C TYR A 175 8.90 -5.42 1.95
N LEU A 176 8.76 -4.97 0.70
CA LEU A 176 9.17 -3.61 0.33
C LEU A 176 8.42 -2.52 1.11
N ALA A 177 7.14 -2.72 1.43
CA ALA A 177 6.39 -1.73 2.21
C ALA A 177 6.71 -1.75 3.72
N THR A 178 7.35 -2.81 4.22
CA THR A 178 7.80 -2.84 5.62
C THR A 178 9.14 -2.14 5.81
N ARG A 179 9.81 -1.73 4.73
CA ARG A 179 11.13 -1.10 4.77
C ARG A 179 11.08 0.27 4.15
N CYS A 180 11.39 1.28 4.97
CA CYS A 180 11.44 2.67 4.53
C CYS A 180 12.31 2.81 3.28
N LYS A 181 13.56 2.34 3.32
CA LYS A 181 14.51 2.50 2.20
C LYS A 181 14.18 1.67 0.96
N ALA A 182 13.29 0.69 1.04
CA ALA A 182 12.91 -0.15 -0.10
C ALA A 182 11.55 0.23 -0.70
N VAL A 183 10.76 1.08 -0.03
CA VAL A 183 9.38 1.40 -0.44
C VAL A 183 9.31 2.07 -1.82
N SER A 184 10.35 2.81 -2.20
CA SER A 184 10.46 3.50 -3.49
C SER A 184 10.50 2.54 -4.68
N PHE A 185 10.88 1.27 -4.49
CA PHE A 185 10.90 0.26 -5.56
C PHE A 185 9.52 -0.37 -5.83
N ILE A 186 8.49 -0.10 -5.01
CA ILE A 186 7.15 -0.70 -5.17
C ILE A 186 6.53 -0.41 -6.55
N PRO A 187 6.55 0.83 -7.09
CA PRO A 187 6.00 1.11 -8.42
C PRO A 187 6.72 0.33 -9.53
N LEU A 188 8.05 0.21 -9.45
CA LEU A 188 8.86 -0.58 -10.38
C LEU A 188 8.46 -2.05 -10.35
N VAL A 189 8.42 -2.63 -9.16
CA VAL A 189 8.11 -4.06 -8.96
C VAL A 189 6.70 -4.39 -9.43
N ALA A 190 5.71 -3.55 -9.09
CA ALA A 190 4.34 -3.74 -9.56
C ALA A 190 4.23 -3.68 -11.09
N ARG A 191 4.95 -2.74 -11.72
CA ARG A 191 5.01 -2.60 -13.19
C ARG A 191 5.62 -3.85 -13.85
N LEU A 192 6.76 -4.31 -13.36
CA LEU A 192 7.43 -5.49 -13.91
C LEU A 192 6.60 -6.76 -13.72
N ALA A 193 5.97 -6.92 -12.54
CA ALA A 193 5.10 -8.07 -12.29
C ALA A 193 3.90 -8.14 -13.26
N LEU A 194 3.35 -6.99 -13.65
CA LEU A 194 2.33 -6.89 -14.70
C LEU A 194 2.90 -7.17 -16.09
N GLU A 195 4.07 -6.63 -16.41
CA GLU A 195 4.76 -6.86 -17.69
C GLU A 195 5.01 -8.35 -17.93
N PHE A 196 5.40 -9.09 -16.89
CA PHE A 196 5.67 -10.53 -16.94
C PHE A 196 4.42 -11.40 -16.84
N GLY A 197 3.24 -10.82 -16.56
CA GLY A 197 2.00 -11.57 -16.41
C GLY A 197 2.01 -12.56 -15.24
N LEU A 198 2.72 -12.24 -14.15
CA LEU A 198 2.88 -13.12 -12.98
C LEU A 198 1.63 -13.18 -12.09
N PHE A 199 0.75 -12.19 -12.23
CA PHE A 199 -0.47 -12.04 -11.44
C PHE A 199 -1.66 -11.75 -12.34
N GLU A 200 -2.87 -11.97 -11.84
CA GLU A 200 -4.08 -11.59 -12.56
C GLU A 200 -4.17 -10.06 -12.67
N GLU A 201 -4.81 -9.56 -13.75
CA GLU A 201 -4.98 -8.12 -13.97
C GLU A 201 -5.65 -7.41 -12.77
N LYS A 202 -6.60 -8.10 -12.11
CA LYS A 202 -7.30 -7.60 -10.93
C LYS A 202 -6.40 -7.46 -9.70
N GLU A 203 -5.26 -8.13 -9.66
CA GLU A 203 -4.28 -8.12 -8.55
C GLU A 203 -3.26 -6.99 -8.71
N ARG A 204 -3.21 -6.37 -9.92
CA ARG A 204 -2.40 -5.18 -10.25
C ARG A 204 -0.93 -5.33 -9.86
N GLY A 205 -0.29 -6.40 -10.33
CA GLY A 205 1.13 -6.66 -10.05
C GLY A 205 1.39 -7.02 -8.59
N GLY A 206 0.42 -7.67 -7.94
CA GLY A 206 0.52 -8.09 -6.54
C GLY A 206 0.12 -7.04 -5.52
N LEU A 207 -0.18 -5.80 -5.93
CA LEU A 207 -0.59 -4.71 -5.02
C LEU A 207 -1.87 -5.03 -4.23
N LEU A 208 -2.79 -5.81 -4.82
CA LEU A 208 -4.07 -6.14 -4.22
C LEU A 208 -4.11 -7.55 -3.62
N LEU A 209 -2.95 -8.21 -3.50
CA LEU A 209 -2.84 -9.49 -2.79
C LEU A 209 -2.92 -9.26 -1.29
N GLU A 210 -3.85 -9.96 -0.66
CA GLU A 210 -4.02 -9.96 0.79
C GLU A 210 -2.98 -10.89 1.43
N ASP A 211 -2.40 -10.42 2.54
CA ASP A 211 -1.57 -11.24 3.40
C ASP A 211 -2.41 -12.12 4.35
N GLU A 212 -1.76 -12.79 5.31
CA GLU A 212 -2.44 -13.64 6.28
C GLU A 212 -3.40 -12.86 7.21
N CYS A 213 -3.22 -11.54 7.34
CA CYS A 213 -4.10 -10.66 8.10
C CYS A 213 -5.25 -10.07 7.27
N GLY A 214 -5.27 -10.33 5.95
CA GLY A 214 -6.23 -9.72 5.03
C GLY A 214 -5.84 -8.30 4.58
N ASP A 215 -4.61 -7.85 4.87
CA ASP A 215 -4.12 -6.54 4.45
C ASP A 215 -3.38 -6.65 3.11
N ASN A 216 -3.63 -5.71 2.20
CA ASN A 216 -2.91 -5.60 0.93
C ASN A 216 -1.90 -4.44 0.90
N MET A 217 -1.17 -4.28 -0.21
CA MET A 217 -0.13 -3.25 -0.34
C MET A 217 -0.62 -1.83 -0.14
N LEU A 218 -1.83 -1.51 -0.60
CA LEU A 218 -2.38 -0.17 -0.40
C LEU A 218 -2.66 0.09 1.08
N GLN A 219 -3.04 -0.94 1.84
CA GLN A 219 -3.17 -0.86 3.30
C GLN A 219 -1.80 -0.73 3.97
N PHE A 220 -0.77 -1.48 3.53
CA PHE A 220 0.59 -1.31 4.05
C PHE A 220 1.14 0.10 3.81
N LEU A 221 0.89 0.69 2.63
CA LEU A 221 1.38 2.03 2.29
C LEU A 221 0.78 3.16 3.16
N VAL A 222 -0.40 2.95 3.74
CA VAL A 222 -1.05 3.92 4.63
C VAL A 222 -0.84 3.61 6.11
N ASN A 223 -0.21 2.48 6.40
CA ASN A 223 -0.15 1.92 7.73
C ASN A 223 1.26 2.02 8.32
N ASP A 224 1.37 2.66 9.49
CA ASP A 224 2.63 2.85 10.20
C ASP A 224 2.97 1.70 11.18
N PHE A 225 2.19 0.62 11.20
CA PHE A 225 2.38 -0.48 12.16
C PHE A 225 3.74 -1.19 12.05
N PHE A 226 4.39 -1.15 10.88
CA PHE A 226 5.63 -1.89 10.62
C PHE A 226 6.90 -1.07 10.77
N ILE A 227 6.79 0.23 11.10
CA ILE A 227 7.94 1.02 11.52
C ILE A 227 8.25 0.58 12.96
N ASP A 228 8.98 -0.53 13.07
CA ASP A 228 9.37 -1.12 14.33
C ASP A 228 10.10 -0.07 15.18
N HIS A 229 9.94 -0.13 16.50
CA HIS A 229 10.49 0.84 17.44
C HIS A 229 12.01 0.81 17.54
N HIS A 230 12.64 -0.10 16.80
CA HIS A 230 14.07 -0.30 16.73
C HIS A 230 14.70 0.30 15.47
N VAL A 231 13.90 0.75 14.49
CA VAL A 231 14.44 1.55 13.39
C VAL A 231 14.80 2.90 13.99
N ASP A 232 16.09 3.05 14.28
CA ASP A 232 16.83 4.25 14.68
C ASP A 232 15.97 5.48 14.97
N ASP A 233 16.04 5.99 16.21
CA ASP A 233 15.51 7.29 16.65
C ASP A 233 15.93 8.48 15.74
N MET A 234 16.74 8.25 14.70
CA MET A 234 17.20 9.22 13.71
C MET A 234 16.28 9.45 12.52
N ILE A 235 15.46 8.49 12.06
CA ILE A 235 14.64 8.75 10.86
C ILE A 235 13.47 9.65 11.23
N ASN A 236 13.45 10.85 10.64
CA ASN A 236 12.35 11.78 10.82
C ASN A 236 11.06 11.20 10.22
N ARG A 237 10.02 11.07 11.05
CA ARG A 237 8.70 10.57 10.62
C ARG A 237 8.12 11.34 9.44
N GLU A 238 8.46 12.63 9.33
CA GLU A 238 8.01 13.45 8.20
C GLU A 238 8.60 12.96 6.87
N ASP A 239 9.87 12.55 6.85
CA ASP A 239 10.55 12.04 5.66
C ASP A 239 9.95 10.69 5.25
N VAL A 240 9.58 9.85 6.23
CA VAL A 240 8.87 8.59 5.98
C VAL A 240 7.49 8.88 5.37
N ASP A 241 6.71 9.80 5.93
CA ASP A 241 5.40 10.17 5.37
C ASP A 241 5.52 10.67 3.92
N ASP A 242 6.53 11.50 3.63
CA ASP A 242 6.81 11.99 2.27
C ASP A 242 7.15 10.86 1.29
N MET A 243 7.97 9.90 1.71
CA MET A 243 8.38 8.80 0.86
C MET A 243 7.21 7.88 0.50
N TYR A 244 6.40 7.47 1.49
CA TYR A 244 5.22 6.66 1.24
C TYR A 244 4.17 7.42 0.42
N LEU A 245 3.99 8.73 0.67
CA LEU A 245 3.13 9.58 -0.15
C LEU A 245 3.59 9.63 -1.61
N ASN A 246 4.89 9.77 -1.86
CA ASN A 246 5.45 9.80 -3.22
C ASN A 246 5.14 8.50 -3.97
N VAL A 247 5.29 7.35 -3.31
CA VAL A 247 4.91 6.04 -3.88
C VAL A 247 3.41 5.99 -4.20
N MET A 248 2.55 6.43 -3.29
CA MET A 248 1.10 6.48 -3.54
C MET A 248 0.74 7.41 -4.72
N ILE A 249 1.44 8.55 -4.88
CA ILE A 249 1.28 9.47 -6.01
C ILE A 249 1.71 8.78 -7.32
N GLN A 250 2.87 8.12 -7.35
CA GLN A 250 3.34 7.42 -8.54
C GLN A 250 2.37 6.29 -8.94
N LEU A 251 1.93 5.46 -8.00
CA LEU A 251 0.95 4.40 -8.24
C LEU A 251 -0.37 4.95 -8.79
N ARG A 252 -0.80 6.13 -8.33
CA ARG A 252 -1.96 6.84 -8.90
C ARG A 252 -1.70 7.31 -10.34
N GLN A 253 -0.53 7.90 -10.61
CA GLN A 253 -0.18 8.43 -11.93
C GLN A 253 -0.15 7.33 -13.00
N VAL A 254 0.32 6.12 -12.64
CA VAL A 254 0.34 4.97 -13.54
C VAL A 254 -0.98 4.17 -13.57
N GLY A 255 -1.99 4.58 -12.80
CA GLY A 255 -3.32 3.95 -12.78
C GLY A 255 -3.41 2.65 -11.95
N TYR A 256 -2.42 2.33 -11.14
CA TYR A 256 -2.41 1.15 -10.28
C TYR A 256 -3.14 1.38 -8.96
N PHE A 257 -3.23 2.64 -8.51
CA PHE A 257 -4.05 3.06 -7.38
C PHE A 257 -5.22 3.89 -7.88
N ASN A 258 -6.45 3.47 -7.58
CA ASN A 258 -7.69 4.10 -8.01
C ASN A 258 -8.48 4.65 -6.83
N ARG A 259 -9.39 5.59 -7.12
CA ARG A 259 -10.23 6.24 -6.12
C ARG A 259 -11.11 5.23 -5.37
N GLU A 260 -11.62 4.23 -6.08
CA GLU A 260 -12.50 3.20 -5.54
C GLU A 260 -11.79 2.34 -4.48
N ASP A 261 -10.47 2.18 -4.60
CA ASP A 261 -9.66 1.41 -3.65
C ASP A 261 -9.66 2.07 -2.26
N ILE A 262 -9.70 3.40 -2.19
CA ILE A 262 -9.76 4.17 -0.93
C ILE A 262 -10.94 3.70 -0.08
N GLN A 263 -12.11 3.58 -0.69
CA GLN A 263 -13.29 3.10 0.01
C GLN A 263 -13.25 1.59 0.19
N LYS A 264 -12.94 0.84 -0.88
CA LYS A 264 -12.99 -0.63 -0.88
C LYS A 264 -12.14 -1.22 0.25
N TYR A 265 -10.94 -0.70 0.43
CA TYR A 265 -9.99 -1.17 1.46
C TYR A 265 -9.97 -0.29 2.71
N GLY A 266 -10.88 0.69 2.80
CA GLY A 266 -11.02 1.56 3.99
C GLY A 266 -9.73 2.30 4.35
N LEU A 267 -8.96 2.77 3.37
CA LEU A 267 -7.59 3.27 3.57
C LEU A 267 -7.51 4.43 4.59
N VAL A 268 -8.51 5.32 4.60
CA VAL A 268 -8.59 6.40 5.61
C VAL A 268 -8.86 5.86 7.01
N LEU A 269 -9.65 4.78 7.14
CA LEU A 269 -9.87 4.11 8.43
C LEU A 269 -8.60 3.42 8.91
N VAL A 270 -7.87 2.75 8.01
CA VAL A 270 -6.59 2.09 8.32
C VAL A 270 -5.57 3.11 8.79
N LEU A 271 -5.41 4.23 8.07
CA LEU A 271 -4.52 5.31 8.46
C LEU A 271 -4.89 5.88 9.84
N CYS A 272 -6.17 6.12 10.12
CA CYS A 272 -6.60 6.64 11.42
C CYS A 272 -6.44 5.64 12.59
N ARG A 273 -6.22 4.34 12.32
CA ARG A 273 -5.90 3.34 13.35
C ARG A 273 -4.43 3.36 13.76
N CYS A 274 -3.59 4.00 12.97
CA CYS A 274 -2.17 4.14 13.29
C CYS A 274 -1.99 4.93 14.58
N ARG A 275 -0.82 4.80 15.19
CA ARG A 275 -0.52 5.48 16.45
C ARG A 275 -0.52 7.01 16.31
N VAL A 276 -0.11 7.49 15.14
CA VAL A 276 -0.08 8.90 14.73
C VAL A 276 -0.70 8.99 13.34
N VAL A 277 -1.50 10.01 13.09
CA VAL A 277 -2.10 10.25 11.77
C VAL A 277 -1.05 10.93 10.90
N SER A 278 -0.56 10.20 9.92
CA SER A 278 0.32 10.73 8.87
C SER A 278 -0.42 11.76 8.01
N GLU A 279 -0.24 13.04 8.33
CA GLU A 279 -1.05 14.15 7.81
C GLU A 279 -1.02 14.25 6.29
N LYS A 280 0.14 14.04 5.66
CA LYS A 280 0.28 14.24 4.21
C LYS A 280 -0.45 13.13 3.46
N ARG A 281 -0.28 11.87 3.87
CA ARG A 281 -1.05 10.73 3.35
C ARG A 281 -2.55 10.83 3.65
N PHE A 282 -2.94 11.27 4.85
CA PHE A 282 -4.34 11.51 5.20
C PHE A 282 -4.99 12.53 4.27
N ARG A 283 -4.34 13.70 4.10
CA ARG A 283 -4.78 14.74 3.17
C ARG A 283 -4.92 14.18 1.76
N PHE A 284 -3.90 13.51 1.25
CA PHE A 284 -3.92 12.93 -0.09
C PHE A 284 -5.16 12.04 -0.32
N LEU A 285 -5.46 11.13 0.61
CA LEU A 285 -6.61 10.22 0.51
C LEU A 285 -7.95 10.96 0.59
N VAL A 286 -8.09 11.87 1.55
CA VAL A 286 -9.35 12.57 1.80
C VAL A 286 -9.66 13.60 0.72
N GLU A 287 -8.66 14.34 0.23
CA GLU A 287 -8.85 15.29 -0.87
C GLU A 287 -9.21 14.56 -2.17
N TRP A 288 -8.76 13.31 -2.34
CA TRP A 288 -9.10 12.47 -3.49
C TRP A 288 -10.49 11.83 -3.36
N ASP A 289 -10.84 11.32 -2.17
CA ASP A 289 -12.19 10.81 -1.89
C ASP A 289 -12.73 11.21 -0.50
N PRO A 290 -13.42 12.36 -0.39
CA PRO A 290 -13.94 12.83 0.89
C PRO A 290 -14.98 11.91 1.53
N THR A 291 -15.69 11.11 0.74
CA THR A 291 -16.71 10.16 1.22
C THR A 291 -16.14 9.07 2.13
N SER A 292 -14.83 8.85 2.09
CA SER A 292 -14.12 8.00 3.04
C SER A 292 -14.23 8.48 4.50
N LEU A 293 -14.38 9.80 4.75
CA LEU A 293 -14.54 10.38 6.10
C LEU A 293 -15.84 9.97 6.80
N ILE A 294 -16.86 9.62 6.02
CA ILE A 294 -18.20 9.26 6.54
C ILE A 294 -18.47 7.76 6.44
N LYS A 295 -17.51 6.99 5.91
CA LYS A 295 -17.62 5.53 5.82
C LYS A 295 -17.31 4.92 7.19
N THR A 296 -18.23 4.09 7.67
CA THR A 296 -18.07 3.36 8.93
C THR A 296 -17.36 2.03 8.69
N GLU A 297 -16.50 1.62 9.62
CA GLU A 297 -15.99 0.25 9.67
C GLU A 297 -17.17 -0.72 9.86
N GLU A 298 -17.25 -1.76 9.03
CA GLU A 298 -18.35 -2.73 9.04
C GLU A 298 -18.55 -3.42 10.39
N ARG A 299 -17.46 -3.82 11.04
CA ARG A 299 -17.53 -4.58 12.30
C ARG A 299 -18.00 -3.73 13.47
N THR A 300 -17.51 -2.50 13.59
CA THR A 300 -17.68 -1.70 14.80
C THR A 300 -18.59 -0.49 14.63
N GLY A 301 -18.86 -0.07 13.39
CA GLY A 301 -19.54 1.18 13.10
C GLY A 301 -18.67 2.42 13.34
N ASN A 302 -17.35 2.26 13.53
CA ASN A 302 -16.46 3.38 13.82
C ASN A 302 -16.16 4.20 12.56
N LEU A 303 -16.19 5.53 12.71
CA LEU A 303 -15.73 6.49 11.71
C LEU A 303 -14.22 6.76 11.86
N PRO A 304 -13.55 7.34 10.85
CA PRO A 304 -12.15 7.76 10.96
C PRO A 304 -11.90 8.65 12.19
N ILE A 305 -12.80 9.59 12.47
CA ILE A 305 -12.71 10.47 13.63
C ILE A 305 -12.75 9.70 14.96
N HIS A 306 -13.46 8.57 15.03
CA HIS A 306 -13.48 7.73 16.23
C HIS A 306 -12.12 7.09 16.48
N PHE A 307 -11.38 6.72 15.43
CA PHE A 307 -10.05 6.13 15.59
C PHE A 307 -9.00 7.16 16.01
N ALA A 308 -9.06 8.38 15.48
CA ALA A 308 -8.25 9.51 15.95
C ALA A 308 -8.51 9.87 17.44
N MET A 309 -9.63 9.40 18.01
CA MET A 309 -10.00 9.59 19.41
C MET A 309 -9.60 8.41 20.33
N LYS A 310 -9.15 7.26 19.81
CA LYS A 310 -8.99 6.05 20.63
C LYS A 310 -7.67 6.03 21.41
N SER A 311 -7.77 6.32 22.70
CA SER A 311 -6.85 5.80 23.71
C SER A 311 -7.31 4.41 24.11
N PHE A 312 -6.81 3.35 23.46
CA PHE A 312 -7.03 2.00 23.97
C PHE A 312 -6.20 1.78 25.26
N PRO A 313 -6.82 1.32 26.37
CA PRO A 313 -6.08 0.98 27.60
C PRO A 313 -5.27 -0.33 27.50
N THR A 314 -5.34 -1.05 26.38
CA THR A 314 -4.66 -2.34 26.22
C THR A 314 -3.18 -2.14 25.93
N ILE A 315 -2.32 -2.63 26.85
CA ILE A 315 -0.89 -3.03 26.80
C ILE A 315 0.07 -2.20 25.92
N MET A 316 -0.28 -1.90 24.67
CA MET A 316 0.37 -0.90 23.84
C MET A 316 -0.30 0.46 24.01
N LYS A 317 0.37 1.39 24.71
CA LYS A 317 -0.03 2.80 24.79
C LYS A 317 -0.12 3.38 23.37
N SER A 318 -1.32 3.41 22.78
CA SER A 318 -1.57 4.20 21.58
C SER A 318 -1.49 5.67 21.96
N PHE A 319 -0.59 6.41 21.32
CA PHE A 319 -0.37 7.83 21.58
C PHE A 319 -1.14 8.69 20.58
N SER A 320 -2.44 8.44 20.40
CA SER A 320 -3.26 9.39 19.66
C SER A 320 -3.09 10.76 20.30
N THR A 321 -2.82 11.76 19.47
CA THR A 321 -2.59 13.14 19.90
C THR A 321 -3.84 13.97 19.66
N ILE A 322 -3.97 15.09 20.38
CA ILE A 322 -5.04 16.06 20.09
C ILE A 322 -4.91 16.63 18.67
N GLN A 323 -3.70 16.59 18.09
CA GLN A 323 -3.44 17.01 16.71
C GLN A 323 -4.03 16.02 15.69
N ASP A 324 -3.98 14.72 15.95
CA ASP A 324 -4.61 13.71 15.09
C ASP A 324 -6.12 13.94 15.02
N PHE A 325 -6.76 14.15 16.18
CA PHE A 325 -8.17 14.54 16.26
C PHE A 325 -8.44 15.84 15.49
N ARG A 326 -7.59 16.86 15.68
CA ARG A 326 -7.71 18.15 15.00
C ARG A 326 -7.71 17.98 13.48
N ILE A 327 -6.76 17.24 12.93
CA ILE A 327 -6.62 17.00 11.49
C ILE A 327 -7.90 16.33 10.95
N VAL A 328 -8.30 15.20 11.55
CA VAL A 328 -9.46 14.45 11.05
C VAL A 328 -10.76 15.25 11.19
N PHE A 329 -10.95 15.96 12.30
CA PHE A 329 -12.12 16.81 12.50
C PHE A 329 -12.16 18.01 11.55
N GLU A 330 -11.01 18.67 11.34
CA GLU A 330 -10.89 19.79 10.42
C GLU A 330 -11.29 19.40 8.99
N TYR A 331 -10.83 18.25 8.50
CA TYR A 331 -11.24 17.73 7.18
C TYR A 331 -12.70 17.31 7.14
N GLY A 332 -13.23 16.77 8.25
CA GLY A 332 -14.66 16.52 8.43
C GLY A 332 -15.49 17.78 8.22
N ILE A 333 -15.10 18.90 8.83
CA ILE A 333 -15.77 20.19 8.67
C ILE A 333 -15.52 20.79 7.28
N ARG A 334 -14.29 20.70 6.74
CA ARG A 334 -13.95 21.24 5.41
C ARG A 334 -14.81 20.65 4.30
N TYR A 335 -14.99 19.33 4.27
CA TYR A 335 -15.76 18.65 3.23
C TYR A 335 -17.24 18.47 3.56
N TYR A 336 -17.60 18.49 4.84
CA TYR A 336 -18.98 18.38 5.30
C TYR A 336 -19.36 19.51 6.27
N PRO A 337 -19.25 20.80 5.87
CA PRO A 337 -19.40 21.95 6.78
C PRO A 337 -20.82 22.13 7.34
N LYS A 338 -21.78 21.41 6.77
CA LYS A 338 -23.18 21.40 7.20
C LYS A 338 -23.41 20.33 8.27
N ARG A 339 -24.66 19.90 8.40
CA ARG A 339 -25.15 18.77 9.21
C ARG A 339 -24.10 17.67 9.46
N LYS A 340 -23.55 17.12 8.38
CA LYS A 340 -22.78 15.88 8.42
C LYS A 340 -21.51 16.03 9.24
N GLY A 341 -20.70 17.08 9.06
CA GLY A 341 -19.42 17.24 9.74
C GLY A 341 -19.54 17.37 11.25
N ILE A 342 -20.45 18.22 11.75
CA ILE A 342 -20.67 18.36 13.20
C ILE A 342 -21.23 17.07 13.79
N SER A 343 -22.15 16.40 13.08
CA SER A 343 -22.70 15.14 13.56
C SER A 343 -21.67 14.02 13.71
N LEU A 344 -20.52 14.10 13.01
CA LEU A 344 -19.45 13.09 13.14
C LEU A 344 -18.89 13.03 14.57
N LEU A 345 -18.85 14.15 15.31
CA LEU A 345 -18.36 14.17 16.70
C LEU A 345 -19.24 13.37 17.66
N PHE A 346 -20.53 13.28 17.34
CA PHE A 346 -21.55 12.75 18.23
C PHE A 346 -22.18 11.46 17.71
N LYS A 347 -21.66 10.92 16.61
CA LYS A 347 -22.18 9.69 16.02
C LYS A 347 -21.84 8.49 16.91
N LYS A 348 -22.85 7.69 17.22
CA LYS A 348 -22.74 6.42 17.91
C LYS A 348 -22.14 5.39 16.95
N ASN A 349 -21.28 4.54 17.49
CA ASN A 349 -20.89 3.31 16.80
C ASN A 349 -21.89 2.19 17.14
N HIS A 350 -21.65 0.97 16.66
CA HIS A 350 -22.53 -0.18 16.92
C HIS A 350 -22.60 -0.57 18.41
N PHE A 351 -21.71 -0.02 19.25
CA PHE A 351 -21.68 -0.24 20.70
C PHE A 351 -22.32 0.92 21.48
N ASN A 352 -22.95 1.89 20.81
CA ASN A 352 -23.54 3.08 21.42
C ASN A 352 -22.55 3.90 22.28
N ILE A 353 -21.26 3.85 21.93
CA ILE A 353 -20.22 4.54 22.68
C ILE A 353 -20.21 6.03 22.30
N PRO A 354 -20.31 6.96 23.27
CA PRO A 354 -20.16 8.40 23.03
C PRO A 354 -18.67 8.75 22.90
N HIS A 355 -18.14 8.80 21.67
CA HIS A 355 -16.70 9.02 21.43
C HIS A 355 -16.19 10.36 21.93
N LEU A 356 -17.01 11.43 21.86
CA LEU A 356 -16.65 12.71 22.46
C LEU A 356 -16.38 12.59 23.97
N HIS A 357 -17.12 11.73 24.67
CA HIS A 357 -16.89 11.48 26.09
C HIS A 357 -15.61 10.69 26.34
N ILE A 358 -15.23 9.80 25.43
CA ILE A 358 -13.94 9.08 25.49
C ILE A 358 -12.79 10.06 25.30
N ILE A 359 -12.82 10.89 24.26
CA ILE A 359 -11.73 11.83 24.01
C ILE A 359 -11.61 12.85 25.15
N CYS A 360 -12.71 13.33 25.73
CA CYS A 360 -12.68 14.23 26.90
C CYS A 360 -12.25 13.54 28.22
N ARG A 361 -12.16 12.20 28.24
CA ARG A 361 -11.52 11.45 29.35
C ARG A 361 -10.02 11.28 29.12
N THR A 362 -9.63 11.10 27.85
CA THR A 362 -8.23 10.93 27.46
C THR A 362 -7.46 12.25 27.49
N PHE A 363 -8.07 13.30 26.95
CA PHE A 363 -7.57 14.66 26.95
C PHE A 363 -8.44 15.52 27.87
N LYS A 364 -7.93 16.68 28.29
CA LYS A 364 -8.76 17.61 29.04
C LYS A 364 -9.91 18.08 28.14
N SER A 365 -11.13 17.99 28.66
CA SER A 365 -12.35 18.38 27.94
C SER A 365 -12.23 19.80 27.37
N GLU A 366 -11.60 20.71 28.12
CA GLU A 366 -11.36 22.10 27.73
C GLU A 366 -10.50 22.20 26.46
N ASP A 367 -9.46 21.36 26.34
CA ASP A 367 -8.56 21.37 25.19
C ASP A 367 -9.26 20.84 23.94
N VAL A 368 -10.02 19.76 24.08
CA VAL A 368 -10.82 19.18 22.97
C VAL A 368 -11.85 20.19 22.49
N MET A 369 -12.62 20.78 23.41
CA MET A 369 -13.65 21.75 23.06
C MET A 369 -13.05 23.02 22.44
N LYS A 370 -11.88 23.45 22.90
CA LYS A 370 -11.13 24.55 22.26
C LYS A 370 -10.80 24.23 20.81
N VAL A 371 -10.28 23.04 20.52
CA VAL A 371 -10.00 22.62 19.13
C VAL A 371 -11.27 22.60 18.28
N VAL A 372 -12.38 22.10 18.83
CA VAL A 372 -13.67 22.09 18.13
C VAL A 372 -14.12 23.50 17.79
N GLU A 373 -14.16 24.41 18.76
CA GLU A 373 -14.59 25.80 18.53
C GLU A 373 -13.64 26.54 17.58
N ASP A 374 -12.33 26.38 17.73
CA ASP A 374 -11.33 26.99 16.85
C ASP A 374 -11.53 26.55 15.38
N ILE A 375 -11.86 25.27 15.13
CA ILE A 375 -12.20 24.79 13.79
C ILE A 375 -13.53 25.40 13.33
N LEU A 376 -14.59 25.36 14.13
CA LEU A 376 -15.89 25.89 13.72
C LEU A 376 -15.86 27.40 13.44
N ILE A 377 -15.02 28.17 14.15
CA ILE A 377 -14.79 29.60 13.90
C ILE A 377 -14.06 29.80 12.57
N ARG A 378 -13.00 29.02 12.30
CA ARG A 378 -12.22 29.13 11.04
C ARG A 378 -13.07 28.85 9.79
N TYR A 379 -14.09 28.00 9.89
CA TYR A 379 -14.99 27.67 8.77
C TYR A 379 -16.32 28.46 8.80
N SER A 380 -16.41 29.54 9.60
CA SER A 380 -17.64 30.34 9.74
C SER A 380 -18.08 31.05 8.46
N ASP A 381 -17.17 31.29 7.51
CA ASP A 381 -17.46 31.86 6.19
C ASP A 381 -18.37 30.97 5.34
N THR A 382 -18.45 29.67 5.66
CA THR A 382 -19.46 28.76 5.13
C THR A 382 -20.48 28.51 6.25
N PRO A 383 -21.60 29.26 6.30
CA PRO A 383 -22.47 29.24 7.47
C PRO A 383 -22.93 27.81 7.78
N ILE A 384 -22.52 27.31 8.94
CA ILE A 384 -23.07 26.09 9.49
C ILE A 384 -24.57 26.35 9.63
N ASN A 385 -25.39 25.54 8.94
CA ASN A 385 -26.83 25.59 9.14
C ASN A 385 -27.16 24.95 10.50
N THR A 386 -26.97 25.71 11.59
CA THR A 386 -27.18 25.24 12.97
C THR A 386 -28.59 24.69 13.13
N THR A 387 -29.57 25.30 12.45
CA THR A 387 -30.97 24.88 12.49
C THR A 387 -31.17 23.46 11.95
N GLU A 388 -30.63 23.19 10.76
CA GLU A 388 -30.69 21.87 10.14
C GLU A 388 -29.88 20.83 10.93
N ALA A 389 -28.72 21.23 11.46
CA ALA A 389 -27.90 20.39 12.33
C ALA A 389 -28.64 20.01 13.61
N LEU A 390 -29.35 20.95 14.24
CA LEU A 390 -30.14 20.74 15.45
C LEU A 390 -31.31 19.77 15.20
N ILE A 391 -32.10 20.01 14.15
CA ILE A 391 -33.22 19.14 13.77
C ILE A 391 -32.71 17.73 13.47
N THR A 392 -31.61 17.62 12.72
CA THR A 392 -30.97 16.33 12.45
C THR A 392 -30.59 15.63 13.74
N ALA A 393 -29.85 16.30 14.62
CA ALA A 393 -29.33 15.71 15.85
C ALA A 393 -30.47 15.24 16.76
N ALA A 394 -31.64 15.88 16.67
CA ALA A 394 -32.83 15.50 17.43
C ALA A 394 -33.61 14.32 16.83
N ILE A 395 -33.49 14.04 15.53
CA ILE A 395 -34.25 12.98 14.83
C ILE A 395 -33.41 11.71 14.61
N ASP A 396 -32.11 11.87 14.42
CA ASP A 396 -31.19 10.78 14.09
C ASP A 396 -30.80 10.01 15.35
N GLU A 397 -31.32 8.79 15.50
CA GLU A 397 -31.09 7.93 16.68
C GLU A 397 -29.61 7.54 16.83
N ASP A 398 -28.82 7.61 15.75
CA ASP A 398 -27.39 7.36 15.78
C ASP A 398 -26.60 8.55 16.32
N ILE A 399 -27.22 9.70 16.58
CA ILE A 399 -26.56 10.87 17.16
C ILE A 399 -26.81 10.92 18.67
N TYR A 400 -25.76 11.21 19.44
CA TYR A 400 -25.88 11.37 20.89
C TYR A 400 -26.55 12.71 21.25
N LEU A 401 -27.37 12.72 22.31
CA LEU A 401 -28.14 13.89 22.73
C LEU A 401 -27.26 15.11 23.07
N ASP A 402 -26.00 14.88 23.46
CA ASP A 402 -25.01 15.94 23.69
C ASP A 402 -24.80 16.83 22.46
N CYS A 403 -25.02 16.34 21.25
CA CYS A 403 -25.00 17.16 20.02
C CYS A 403 -26.06 18.27 20.07
N VAL A 404 -27.27 17.93 20.52
CA VAL A 404 -28.39 18.87 20.66
C VAL A 404 -28.03 19.92 21.71
N TYR A 405 -27.53 19.50 22.87
CA TYR A 405 -27.10 20.42 23.92
C TYR A 405 -25.94 21.32 23.47
N PHE A 406 -24.98 20.78 22.73
CA PHE A 406 -23.86 21.51 22.16
C PHE A 406 -24.35 22.61 21.21
N LEU A 407 -25.23 22.28 20.27
CA LEU A 407 -25.80 23.24 19.31
C LEU A 407 -26.64 24.32 20.00
N LEU A 408 -27.46 23.96 20.99
CA LEU A 408 -28.25 24.93 21.77
C LEU A 408 -27.38 25.89 22.59
N ARG A 409 -26.24 25.43 23.13
CA ARG A 409 -25.31 26.31 23.85
C ARG A 409 -24.61 27.28 22.92
N ARG A 410 -24.30 26.86 21.69
CA ARG A 410 -23.63 27.70 20.70
C ARG A 410 -24.55 28.77 20.13
N GLU A 411 -25.84 28.48 19.97
CA GLU A 411 -26.84 29.42 19.46
C GLU A 411 -28.14 29.35 20.30
N PRO A 412 -28.18 29.99 21.49
CA PRO A 412 -29.31 29.83 22.42
C PRO A 412 -30.65 30.37 21.90
N ASP A 413 -30.64 31.27 20.93
CA ASP A 413 -31.82 31.84 20.28
C ASP A 413 -32.35 31.00 19.10
N ILE A 414 -31.70 29.88 18.77
CA ILE A 414 -32.03 29.04 17.62
C ILE A 414 -33.47 28.51 17.64
N LEU A 415 -33.98 28.14 18.81
CA LEU A 415 -35.36 27.65 18.96
C LEU A 415 -36.36 28.78 18.68
N GLN A 416 -36.06 30.01 19.11
CA GLN A 416 -36.91 31.16 18.81
C GLN A 416 -36.89 31.47 17.31
N LYS A 417 -35.71 31.45 16.67
CA LYS A 417 -35.57 31.63 15.21
C LYS A 417 -36.38 30.60 14.44
N LEU A 418 -36.33 29.34 14.86
CA LEU A 418 -37.11 28.25 14.27
C LEU A 418 -38.61 28.49 14.36
N LEU A 419 -39.10 28.94 15.53
CA LEU A 419 -40.52 29.24 15.74
C LEU A 419 -40.97 30.47 14.93
N SER A 420 -40.16 31.53 14.88
CA SER A 420 -40.45 32.74 14.10
C SER A 420 -40.44 32.49 12.59
N SER A 421 -39.52 31.67 12.09
CA SER A 421 -39.49 31.26 10.67
C SER A 421 -40.77 30.55 10.25
N LYS A 422 -41.32 29.70 11.12
CA LYS A 422 -42.58 28.97 10.84
C LYS A 422 -43.76 29.93 10.74
N GLN A 423 -43.83 30.93 11.62
CA GLN A 423 -44.90 31.94 11.58
C GLN A 423 -44.86 32.74 10.27
N ALA A 424 -43.66 33.14 9.81
CA ALA A 424 -43.50 33.87 8.54
C ALA A 424 -44.01 33.06 7.33
N THR A 425 -43.70 31.76 7.25
CA THR A 425 -44.17 30.89 6.15
C THR A 425 -45.68 30.70 6.17
N VAL A 426 -46.29 30.53 7.35
CA VAL A 426 -47.74 30.38 7.49
C VAL A 426 -48.45 31.67 7.07
N THR A 427 -47.98 32.84 7.50
CA THR A 427 -48.55 34.13 7.11
C THR A 427 -48.45 34.38 5.60
N ALA A 428 -47.32 34.01 4.96
CA ALA A 428 -47.16 34.13 3.51
C ALA A 428 -48.13 33.22 2.72
N MET A 429 -48.38 32.00 3.20
CA MET A 429 -49.37 31.08 2.60
C MET A 429 -50.80 31.59 2.74
N THR A 430 -51.15 32.19 3.89
CA THR A 430 -52.51 32.75 4.11
C THR A 430 -52.77 33.98 3.23
N ILE A 431 -51.76 34.82 2.96
CA ILE A 431 -51.93 36.03 2.14
C ILE A 431 -52.16 35.68 0.65
N ASN A 432 -51.51 34.65 0.11
CA ASN A 432 -51.70 34.25 -1.29
C ASN A 432 -53.02 33.50 -1.56
N GLY A 433 -53.66 32.96 -0.52
CA GLY A 433 -54.96 32.28 -0.63
C GLY A 433 -56.16 33.22 -0.78
N SER A 434 -55.99 34.54 -0.60
CA SER A 434 -57.09 35.51 -0.53
C SER A 434 -57.26 36.40 -1.77
N THR A 435 -56.54 36.13 -2.87
CA THR A 435 -56.51 37.04 -4.05
C THR A 435 -57.09 36.50 -5.35
N ASN A 436 -57.81 35.38 -5.37
CA ASN A 436 -58.48 34.92 -6.60
C ASN A 436 -59.89 34.41 -6.34
N GLU A 437 -60.82 35.34 -6.10
CA GLU A 437 -62.19 35.19 -6.58
C GLU A 437 -62.42 36.21 -7.70
N ALA A 438 -62.99 35.72 -8.80
CA ALA A 438 -63.43 36.40 -10.01
C ALA A 438 -62.36 36.74 -11.08
N THR A 439 -62.15 35.85 -12.05
CA THR A 439 -62.81 36.02 -13.37
C THR A 439 -62.74 34.76 -14.26
N SER A 440 -63.93 34.39 -14.78
CA SER A 440 -64.19 33.87 -16.13
C SER A 440 -63.66 32.50 -16.58
N ASN A 441 -64.60 31.54 -16.61
CA ASN A 441 -64.92 30.68 -17.76
C ASN A 441 -64.10 30.91 -19.04
N ASN A 442 -63.41 29.88 -19.53
CA ASN A 442 -63.79 29.32 -20.83
C ASN A 442 -63.31 27.88 -21.03
N CYS A 443 -64.18 27.13 -21.68
CA CYS A 443 -64.01 25.79 -22.19
C CYS A 443 -62.97 25.80 -23.32
N ASP A 444 -62.00 24.88 -23.31
CA ASP A 444 -61.70 24.15 -24.54
C ASP A 444 -60.84 22.90 -24.31
N SER A 445 -61.30 21.83 -24.92
CA SER A 445 -60.69 20.52 -25.00
C SER A 445 -59.54 20.51 -26.01
N GLU A 446 -58.36 19.98 -25.66
CA GLU A 446 -57.50 19.34 -26.66
C GLU A 446 -56.45 18.38 -26.06
N LYS A 447 -56.74 17.08 -26.22
CA LYS A 447 -55.89 16.04 -26.82
C LYS A 447 -54.36 16.04 -26.60
N LEU A 448 -53.90 14.88 -26.12
CA LEU A 448 -52.80 14.05 -26.67
C LEU A 448 -51.35 14.57 -26.59
N LYS A 449 -50.50 13.90 -25.79
CA LYS A 449 -49.59 12.83 -26.29
C LYS A 449 -48.65 12.31 -25.21
N ARG A 450 -48.68 10.98 -25.06
CA ARG A 450 -47.57 10.17 -24.54
C ARG A 450 -46.31 10.44 -25.37
N LYS A 451 -45.16 10.59 -24.71
CA LYS A 451 -43.86 10.28 -25.31
C LYS A 451 -43.02 9.48 -24.32
N ARG A 452 -42.80 8.22 -24.68
CA ARG A 452 -41.72 7.36 -24.18
C ARG A 452 -40.42 7.77 -24.87
N GLY A 453 -39.30 7.50 -24.19
CA GLY A 453 -37.96 7.39 -24.78
C GLY A 453 -36.91 7.96 -23.83
N ILE A 454 -35.78 7.31 -23.55
CA ILE A 454 -35.23 6.00 -23.92
C ILE A 454 -34.48 5.52 -22.68
#